data_AF-A0A251XVE5-F1
#
_entry.id   AF-A0A251XVE5-F1
#
_cell.length_a   1.000
_cell.length_b   1.000
_cell.length_c   1.000
_cell.angle_alpha   90.00
_cell.angle_beta   90.00
_cell.angle_gamma   90.00
#
_symmetry.space_group_name_H-M   'P 1'
#
loop_
_entity.id
_entity.type
_entity.pdbx_description
1 polymer ?
#
loop_
_entity_poly.entity_id
_entity_poly.type
_entity_poly.pdbx_seq_one_letter_code
_entity_poly.pdbx_strand_id
1 'polypeptide(L)'
;MHTGADGSAVTAGPVADSDDADDLAENAALLQAARVSPSDAASAMTGAVAGTITELGLDEDRGTVVWEGDVVDAQGVTHSVRVDAGSGDVVSQAVDDRTPDTDD
;
A
#
# COMPACT_ATOMS: atom_id res chain seq x y z
N MET A 1 -28.76 -11.31 -1.24
CA MET A 1 -28.69 -9.85 -1.41
C MET A 1 -29.81 -9.43 -2.36
N HIS A 2 -30.75 -8.60 -1.92
CA HIS A 2 -31.74 -7.97 -2.78
C HIS A 2 -31.72 -6.48 -2.46
N THR A 3 -31.45 -5.64 -3.46
CA THR A 3 -31.43 -4.19 -3.31
C THR A 3 -32.85 -3.64 -3.42
N GLY A 4 -33.33 -3.00 -2.35
CA GLY A 4 -34.50 -2.10 -2.43
C GLY A 4 -34.14 -0.82 -3.19
N ALA A 5 -35.06 -0.35 -4.03
CA ALA A 5 -34.82 0.63 -5.10
C ALA A 5 -35.10 2.10 -4.69
N ASP A 6 -35.08 2.43 -3.42
CA ASP A 6 -35.67 3.67 -2.91
C ASP A 6 -34.69 4.67 -2.28
N GLY A 7 -33.39 4.34 -2.20
CA GLY A 7 -32.30 5.33 -2.07
C GLY A 7 -32.48 6.40 -0.98
N SER A 8 -33.21 6.09 0.10
CA SER A 8 -33.56 7.06 1.14
C SER A 8 -33.22 6.50 2.50
N ALA A 9 -32.24 7.16 3.13
CA ALA A 9 -31.74 6.97 4.48
C ALA A 9 -30.83 5.76 4.71
N VAL A 10 -29.53 5.96 4.47
CA VAL A 10 -28.54 5.40 5.40
C VAL A 10 -28.42 6.39 6.57
N THR A 11 -29.35 6.33 7.52
CA THR A 11 -29.13 6.85 8.87
C THR A 11 -28.32 5.83 9.66
N ALA A 12 -27.10 5.59 9.20
CA ALA A 12 -26.04 5.05 10.01
C ALA A 12 -24.85 5.94 9.67
N GLY A 13 -24.44 6.78 10.60
CA GLY A 13 -23.09 7.35 10.54
C GLY A 13 -22.08 6.20 10.44
N PRO A 14 -20.82 6.46 10.04
CA PRO A 14 -19.82 5.41 9.92
C PRO A 14 -19.79 4.63 11.23
N VAL A 15 -20.34 3.42 11.21
CA VAL A 15 -20.10 2.45 12.25
C VAL A 15 -18.67 2.03 11.96
N ALA A 16 -17.73 2.48 12.78
CA ALA A 16 -16.42 1.86 12.81
C ALA A 16 -16.71 0.42 13.23
N ASP A 17 -16.61 -0.51 12.27
CA ASP A 17 -16.65 -1.92 12.61
C ASP A 17 -15.42 -2.23 13.46
N SER A 18 -15.47 -3.31 14.25
CA SER A 18 -14.35 -3.62 15.15
C SER A 18 -13.05 -3.90 14.37
N ASP A 19 -13.18 -4.47 13.16
CA ASP A 19 -12.10 -4.64 12.20
C ASP A 19 -11.41 -3.31 11.85
N ASP A 20 -12.15 -2.22 11.56
CA ASP A 20 -11.55 -0.90 11.25
C ASP A 20 -10.69 -0.35 12.42
N ALA A 21 -11.07 -0.66 13.65
CA ALA A 21 -10.35 -0.21 14.84
C ALA A 21 -9.07 -1.04 15.09
N ASP A 22 -9.12 -2.34 14.80
CA ASP A 22 -7.96 -3.22 14.89
C ASP A 22 -6.94 -2.92 13.77
N ASP A 23 -7.41 -2.69 12.53
CA ASP A 23 -6.58 -2.25 11.39
C ASP A 23 -5.83 -0.93 11.69
N LEU A 24 -6.50 0.05 12.31
CA LEU A 24 -5.88 1.30 12.70
C LEU A 24 -4.80 1.12 13.78
N ALA A 25 -5.06 0.24 14.76
CA ALA A 25 -4.12 -0.06 15.83
C ALA A 25 -2.86 -0.77 15.30
N GLU A 26 -3.04 -1.71 14.36
CA GLU A 26 -1.95 -2.41 13.68
C GLU A 26 -1.11 -1.44 12.86
N ASN A 27 -1.72 -0.60 12.04
CA ASN A 27 -1.00 0.40 11.24
C ASN A 27 -0.22 1.39 12.11
N ALA A 28 -0.82 1.82 13.24
CA ALA A 28 -0.14 2.68 14.21
C ALA A 28 1.04 1.99 14.92
N ALA A 29 0.99 0.68 15.12
CA ALA A 29 2.10 -0.10 15.67
C ALA A 29 3.25 -0.22 14.66
N LEU A 30 2.92 -0.51 13.39
CA LEU A 30 3.90 -0.56 12.30
C LEU A 30 4.58 0.79 12.09
N LEU A 31 3.84 1.90 12.10
CA LEU A 31 4.39 3.26 12.01
C LEU A 31 5.32 3.60 13.17
N GLN A 32 5.04 3.10 14.38
CA GLN A 32 5.92 3.28 15.53
C GLN A 32 7.19 2.43 15.46
N ALA A 33 7.12 1.26 14.81
CA ALA A 33 8.27 0.39 14.60
C ALA A 33 9.16 0.88 13.43
N ALA A 34 8.57 1.53 12.43
CA ALA A 34 9.27 2.13 11.31
C ALA A 34 10.17 3.29 11.78
N ARG A 35 11.44 3.23 11.40
CA ARG A 35 12.43 4.32 11.60
C ARG A 35 12.50 5.24 10.39
N VAL A 36 12.20 4.70 9.21
CA VAL A 36 12.16 5.41 7.94
C VAL A 36 10.81 6.08 7.78
N SER A 37 10.81 7.37 7.47
CA SER A 37 9.58 8.11 7.22
C SER A 37 8.96 7.74 5.87
N PRO A 38 7.64 7.92 5.66
CA PRO A 38 7.01 7.67 4.36
C PRO A 38 7.66 8.48 3.24
N SER A 39 8.06 9.72 3.51
CA SER A 39 8.75 10.58 2.53
C SER A 39 10.14 10.07 2.15
N ASP A 40 10.89 9.51 3.10
CA ASP A 40 12.21 8.95 2.84
C ASP A 40 12.09 7.65 2.04
N ALA A 41 11.12 6.81 2.37
CA ALA A 41 10.81 5.59 1.62
C ALA A 41 10.40 5.94 0.17
N ALA A 42 9.52 6.93 -0.01
CA ALA A 42 9.13 7.43 -1.33
C ALA A 42 10.34 7.95 -2.14
N SER A 43 11.27 8.65 -1.48
CA SER A 43 12.51 9.09 -2.13
C SER A 43 13.41 7.91 -2.52
N ALA A 44 13.50 6.86 -1.70
CA ALA A 44 14.27 5.66 -2.01
C ALA A 44 13.66 4.91 -3.20
N MET A 45 12.33 4.75 -3.23
CA MET A 45 11.59 4.08 -4.32
C MET A 45 11.77 4.81 -5.66
N THR A 46 11.60 6.14 -5.67
CA THR A 46 11.81 6.95 -6.90
C THR A 46 13.28 7.06 -7.31
N GLY A 47 14.21 6.85 -6.37
CA GLY A 47 15.63 6.70 -6.66
C GLY A 47 15.97 5.37 -7.33
N ALA A 48 15.24 4.29 -7.01
CA ALA A 48 15.38 2.97 -7.62
C ALA A 48 14.67 2.88 -8.97
N VAL A 49 13.45 3.42 -9.07
CA VAL A 49 12.63 3.45 -10.28
C VAL A 49 12.27 4.89 -10.61
N ALA A 50 12.73 5.38 -11.76
CA ALA A 50 12.32 6.69 -12.23
C ALA A 50 10.83 6.66 -12.62
N GLY A 51 10.00 7.37 -11.86
CA GLY A 51 8.56 7.39 -12.11
C GLY A 51 7.78 8.17 -11.06
N THR A 52 6.48 7.94 -11.05
CA THR A 52 5.53 8.53 -10.08
C THR A 52 5.05 7.44 -9.14
N ILE A 53 5.15 7.71 -7.83
CA ILE A 53 4.55 6.81 -6.83
C ILE A 53 3.03 6.94 -6.89
N THR A 54 2.34 5.81 -7.04
CA THR A 54 0.89 5.71 -7.05
C THR A 54 0.32 5.09 -5.78
N GLU A 55 1.13 4.31 -5.04
CA GLU A 55 0.75 3.68 -3.78
C GLU A 55 1.95 3.68 -2.81
N LEU A 56 1.67 3.83 -1.53
CA LEU A 56 2.67 3.71 -0.46
C LEU A 56 2.00 3.22 0.82
N GLY A 57 2.44 2.07 1.32
CA GLY A 57 1.92 1.45 2.53
C GLY A 57 3.03 0.81 3.36
N LEU A 58 2.71 0.55 4.63
CA LEU A 58 3.52 -0.33 5.48
C LEU A 58 2.97 -1.74 5.38
N ASP A 59 3.87 -2.70 5.30
CA ASP A 59 3.57 -4.13 5.33
C ASP A 59 4.54 -4.83 6.30
N GLU A 60 4.15 -5.99 6.82
CA GLU A 60 5.02 -6.85 7.61
C GLU A 60 5.28 -8.17 6.85
N ASP A 61 6.48 -8.31 6.28
CA ASP A 61 6.91 -9.60 5.71
C ASP A 61 7.74 -10.37 6.75
N ARG A 62 7.17 -11.45 7.26
CA ARG A 62 7.86 -12.41 8.16
C ARG A 62 8.53 -11.74 9.38
N GLY A 63 7.86 -10.74 9.97
CA GLY A 63 8.35 -10.01 11.14
C GLY A 63 9.32 -8.87 10.82
N THR A 64 9.48 -8.51 9.54
CA THR A 64 10.20 -7.32 9.10
C THR A 64 9.20 -6.31 8.55
N VAL A 65 9.19 -5.12 9.14
CA VAL A 65 8.37 -4.00 8.66
C VAL A 65 9.03 -3.41 7.41
N VAL A 66 8.29 -3.33 6.33
CA VAL A 66 8.72 -2.77 5.05
C VAL A 66 7.75 -1.70 4.57
N TRP A 67 8.27 -0.69 3.90
CA TRP A 67 7.48 0.18 3.04
C TRP A 67 7.32 -0.50 1.69
N GLU A 68 6.09 -0.72 1.24
CA GLU A 68 5.77 -1.15 -0.12
C GLU A 68 5.19 0.03 -0.90
N GLY A 69 5.62 0.23 -2.13
CA GLY A 69 5.04 1.24 -2.99
C GLY A 69 5.14 0.90 -4.46
N ASP A 70 4.14 1.38 -5.21
CA ASP A 70 4.04 1.22 -6.64
C ASP A 70 4.54 2.48 -7.35
N VAL A 71 5.47 2.31 -8.29
CA VAL A 71 6.03 3.37 -9.11
C VAL A 71 5.66 3.13 -10.57
N VAL A 72 4.92 4.06 -11.17
CA VAL A 72 4.60 4.04 -12.59
C VAL A 72 5.67 4.81 -13.36
N ASP A 73 6.36 4.13 -14.26
CA ASP A 73 7.40 4.73 -15.09
C ASP A 73 6.83 5.52 -16.30
N ALA A 74 7.70 6.15 -17.08
CA ALA A 74 7.29 6.94 -18.24
C ALA A 74 6.62 6.13 -19.37
N GLN A 75 6.75 4.80 -19.34
CA GLN A 75 6.14 3.87 -20.29
C GLN A 75 4.78 3.36 -19.79
N GLY A 76 4.37 3.77 -18.58
CA GLY A 76 3.14 3.32 -17.94
C GLY A 76 3.26 1.94 -17.29
N VAL A 77 4.49 1.43 -17.10
CA VAL A 77 4.73 0.16 -16.41
C VAL A 77 4.77 0.41 -14.91
N THR A 78 4.01 -0.38 -14.16
CA THR A 78 4.03 -0.36 -12.69
C THR A 78 5.16 -1.23 -12.16
N HIS A 79 5.96 -0.66 -11.28
CA HIS A 79 7.01 -1.35 -10.54
C HIS A 79 6.66 -1.33 -9.06
N SER A 80 6.51 -2.50 -8.45
CA SER A 80 6.40 -2.64 -7.01
C SER A 80 7.79 -2.63 -6.38
N VAL A 81 8.01 -1.74 -5.42
CA VAL A 81 9.29 -1.56 -4.73
C VAL A 81 9.07 -1.70 -3.23
N ARG A 82 9.91 -2.50 -2.57
CA ARG A 82 9.92 -2.66 -1.11
C ARG A 82 11.18 -2.10 -0.50
N VAL A 83 11.04 -1.34 0.57
CA VAL A 83 12.12 -0.69 1.32
C VAL A 83 12.05 -1.14 2.78
N ASP A 84 13.16 -1.57 3.36
CA ASP A 84 13.22 -1.91 4.79
C ASP A 84 12.93 -0.67 5.64
N ALA A 85 11.89 -0.73 6.49
CA ALA A 85 11.42 0.41 7.25
C ALA A 85 12.34 0.76 8.45
N GLY A 86 13.35 -0.06 8.75
CA GLY A 86 14.34 0.18 9.80
C GLY A 86 15.60 0.87 9.32
N SER A 87 16.04 0.58 8.09
CA SER A 87 17.32 1.00 7.49
C SER A 87 17.15 1.96 6.32
N GLY A 88 16.06 1.84 5.56
CA GLY A 88 15.82 2.60 4.32
C GLY A 88 16.39 1.94 3.08
N ASP A 89 16.89 0.71 3.19
CA ASP A 89 17.45 -0.03 2.06
C ASP A 89 16.34 -0.61 1.17
N VAL A 90 16.50 -0.50 -0.15
CA VAL A 90 15.61 -1.16 -1.11
C VAL A 90 15.90 -2.66 -1.06
N VAL A 91 14.91 -3.45 -0.64
CA VAL A 91 15.04 -4.90 -0.44
C VAL A 91 14.43 -5.73 -1.57
N SER A 92 13.45 -5.18 -2.29
CA SER A 92 12.83 -5.82 -3.46
C SER A 92 12.39 -4.80 -4.50
N GLN A 93 12.47 -5.20 -5.76
CA GLN A 93 11.90 -4.48 -6.91
C GLN A 93 11.37 -5.51 -7.91
N ALA A 94 10.11 -5.39 -8.30
CA ALA A 94 9.48 -6.24 -9.30
C ALA A 94 8.61 -5.38 -10.23
N VAL A 95 8.52 -5.78 -11.50
CA VAL A 95 7.51 -5.23 -12.41
C VAL A 95 6.20 -5.94 -12.09
N ASP A 96 5.08 -5.23 -11.97
CA ASP A 96 3.76 -5.88 -11.86
C ASP A 96 3.38 -6.43 -13.25
N ASP A 97 3.88 -7.62 -13.57
CA ASP A 97 3.51 -8.37 -14.77
C ASP A 97 2.20 -9.13 -14.55
N ARG A 98 1.15 -8.44 -14.09
CA ARG A 98 -0.22 -8.95 -14.27
C ARG A 98 -0.52 -8.96 -15.77
N THR A 99 -0.12 -10.02 -16.46
CA THR A 99 -0.72 -10.42 -17.73
C THR A 99 -2.22 -10.44 -17.50
N PRO A 100 -3.02 -9.65 -18.23
CA PRO A 100 -4.45 -9.81 -18.18
C PRO A 100 -4.73 -11.23 -18.64
N ASP A 101 -5.16 -12.10 -17.72
CA ASP A 101 -5.75 -13.40 -18.02
C ASP A 101 -6.83 -13.16 -19.07
N THR A 102 -6.46 -13.37 -20.33
CA THR A 102 -7.41 -13.41 -21.42
C THR A 102 -7.98 -14.81 -21.33
N ASP A 103 -9.04 -14.95 -20.55
CA ASP A 103 -9.94 -16.10 -20.55
C ASP A 103 -10.43 -16.27 -22.01
N ASP A 104 -9.95 -17.31 -22.70
CA ASP A 104 -10.37 -17.74 -24.06
C ASP A 104 -11.52 -18.75 -23.97
#